data_AF-A0A9D3M836-F1
#
_entry.id   AF-A0A9D3M836-F1
#
_cell.length_a   1.000
_cell.length_b   1.000
_cell.length_c   1.000
_cell.angle_alpha   90.00
_cell.angle_beta   90.00
_cell.angle_gamma   90.00
#
_symmetry.space_group_name_H-M   'P 1'
#
loop_
_entity.id
_entity.type
_entity.pdbx_description
1 polymer ?
#
loop_
_entity_poly.entity_id
_entity_poly.type
_entity_poly.pdbx_seq_one_letter_code
_entity_poly.pdbx_strand_id
1 'polypeptide(L)'
;MNTDWTPTLWRDTFDEMLEEELEYNDSWVFQFSYSLQENLSEEERRRGWKIYCHRAYGKFRCGNCSKDWPSARVTLLFHYRLRSEAARGTVIMRPFRQACRGCSGNFELPGFSTEEVERSCSS
;
A
#
# COMPACT_ATOMS: atom_id res chain seq x y z
N MET A 1 6.53 -20.58 4.37
CA MET A 1 5.70 -19.52 3.75
C MET A 1 6.56 -18.28 3.63
N ASN A 2 6.91 -17.87 2.41
CA ASN A 2 7.68 -16.64 2.19
C ASN A 2 6.80 -15.44 2.52
N THR A 3 7.15 -14.71 3.57
CA THR A 3 6.57 -13.40 3.92
C THR A 3 7.24 -12.31 3.09
N ASP A 4 7.31 -12.49 1.78
CA ASP A 4 7.92 -11.52 0.88
C ASP A 4 6.92 -10.41 0.55
N TRP A 5 7.43 -9.19 0.40
CA TRP A 5 6.61 -8.05 -0.02
C TRP A 5 6.02 -8.34 -1.40
N THR A 6 4.71 -8.55 -1.45
CA THR A 6 3.99 -8.88 -2.68
C THR A 6 2.93 -7.81 -2.94
N PRO A 7 3.23 -6.80 -3.77
CA PRO A 7 2.32 -5.67 -3.98
C PRO A 7 1.00 -6.06 -4.66
N THR A 8 0.96 -7.19 -5.37
CA THR A 8 -0.26 -7.67 -6.04
C THR A 8 -1.33 -8.13 -5.07
N LEU A 9 -0.97 -8.55 -3.84
CA LEU A 9 -1.94 -8.92 -2.81
C LEU A 9 -2.82 -7.73 -2.39
N TRP A 10 -2.24 -6.54 -2.37
CA TRP A 10 -2.95 -5.32 -2.03
C TRP A 10 -3.83 -4.78 -3.16
N ARG A 11 -3.68 -5.30 -4.39
CA ARG A 11 -4.52 -4.89 -5.52
C ARG A 11 -5.95 -5.31 -5.27
N ASP A 12 -6.16 -6.59 -5.00
CA ASP A 12 -7.51 -7.15 -4.83
C ASP A 12 -8.16 -6.56 -3.56
N THR A 13 -7.38 -6.37 -2.49
CA THR A 13 -7.84 -5.68 -1.27
C THR A 13 -8.19 -4.22 -1.48
N PHE A 14 -7.44 -3.48 -2.30
CA PHE A 14 -7.80 -2.10 -2.63
C PHE A 14 -9.10 -2.03 -3.43
N ASP A 15 -9.30 -2.99 -4.34
CA ASP A 15 -10.53 -3.08 -5.12
C ASP A 15 -11.75 -3.30 -4.19
N GLU A 16 -11.66 -4.24 -3.25
CA GLU A 16 -12.69 -4.47 -2.24
C GLU A 16 -12.89 -3.26 -1.30
N MET A 17 -11.80 -2.65 -0.82
CA MET A 17 -11.88 -1.52 0.12
C MET A 17 -12.52 -0.26 -0.49
N LEU A 18 -12.43 -0.11 -1.81
CA LEU A 18 -12.99 1.02 -2.53
C LEU A 18 -14.06 0.58 -3.52
N GLU A 19 -14.67 -0.59 -3.34
CA GLU A 19 -15.72 -1.09 -4.25
C GLU A 19 -16.87 -0.07 -4.43
N GLU A 20 -17.17 0.71 -3.40
CA GLU A 20 -18.16 1.81 -3.46
C GLU A 20 -17.72 3.00 -4.34
N GLU A 21 -16.40 3.21 -4.51
CA GLU A 21 -15.80 4.32 -5.26
C GLU A 21 -15.24 3.89 -6.64
N LEU A 22 -15.02 2.59 -6.87
CA LEU A 22 -14.49 2.04 -8.10
C LEU A 22 -15.66 1.46 -8.92
N GLU A 23 -15.96 2.03 -10.09
CA GLU A 23 -16.95 1.40 -10.96
C GLU A 23 -16.34 0.18 -11.66
N TYR A 24 -17.08 -0.93 -11.72
CA TYR A 24 -16.63 -2.20 -12.32
C TYR A 24 -16.21 -2.10 -13.80
N ASN A 25 -16.60 -1.02 -14.48
CA ASN A 25 -16.28 -0.77 -15.89
C ASN A 25 -14.98 0.04 -16.08
N ASP A 26 -14.34 0.49 -15.00
CA ASP A 26 -13.11 1.25 -15.06
C ASP A 26 -11.86 0.36 -15.12
N SER A 27 -10.94 0.69 -16.02
CA SER A 27 -9.63 0.04 -16.08
C SER A 27 -8.67 0.66 -15.06
N TRP A 28 -8.44 -0.03 -13.95
CA TRP A 28 -7.52 0.41 -12.89
C TRP A 28 -6.10 -0.10 -13.11
N VAL A 29 -5.15 0.83 -13.20
CA VAL A 29 -3.72 0.51 -13.28
C VAL A 29 -3.10 0.63 -11.89
N PHE A 30 -2.69 -0.51 -11.33
CA PHE A 30 -1.98 -0.60 -10.06
C PHE A 30 -0.48 -0.42 -10.24
N GLN A 31 0.06 0.62 -9.63
CA GLN A 31 1.49 0.93 -9.60
C GLN A 31 1.98 0.99 -8.16
N PHE A 32 3.28 0.82 -7.98
CA PHE A 32 3.93 0.93 -6.68
C PHE A 32 5.10 1.89 -6.78
N SER A 33 5.22 2.80 -5.82
CA SER A 33 6.31 3.77 -5.80
C SER A 33 6.82 4.01 -4.39
N TYR A 34 8.11 3.74 -4.17
CA TYR A 34 8.75 3.94 -2.87
C TYR A 34 9.05 5.41 -2.54
N SER A 35 9.02 6.28 -3.55
CA SER A 35 9.27 7.72 -3.46
C SER A 35 8.00 8.56 -3.49
N LEU A 36 6.82 7.92 -3.54
CA LEU A 36 5.53 8.62 -3.54
C LEU A 36 5.42 9.51 -2.30
N GLN A 37 5.11 10.80 -2.48
CA GLN A 37 4.96 11.72 -1.36
C GLN A 37 3.75 11.35 -0.50
N GLU A 38 3.82 11.59 0.80
CA GLU A 38 2.73 11.30 1.74
C GLU A 38 1.53 12.24 1.58
N ASN A 39 1.79 13.42 1.00
CA ASN A 39 0.81 14.44 0.75
C ASN A 39 0.76 14.73 -0.74
N LEU A 40 -0.44 14.93 -1.25
CA LEU A 40 -0.67 15.45 -2.59
C LEU A 40 -0.38 16.94 -2.61
N SER A 41 0.32 17.36 -3.65
CA SER A 41 0.46 18.77 -4.01
C SER A 41 -0.90 19.35 -4.42
N GLU A 42 -1.08 20.67 -4.31
CA GLU A 42 -2.33 21.32 -4.74
C GLU A 42 -2.66 21.03 -6.21
N GLU A 43 -1.63 20.96 -7.06
CA GLU A 43 -1.81 20.58 -8.45
C GLU A 43 -2.35 19.15 -8.64
N GLU A 44 -1.91 18.21 -7.81
CA GLU A 44 -2.38 16.82 -7.90
C GLU A 44 -3.83 16.71 -7.42
N ARG A 45 -4.18 17.37 -6.32
CA ARG A 45 -5.57 17.48 -5.86
C ARG A 45 -6.46 18.07 -6.94
N ARG A 46 -6.01 19.16 -7.59
CA ARG A 46 -6.71 19.79 -8.72
C ARG A 46 -6.84 18.86 -9.93
N ARG A 47 -5.90 17.94 -10.13
CA ARG A 47 -5.95 16.89 -11.17
C ARG A 47 -6.83 15.69 -10.78
N GLY A 48 -7.52 15.74 -9.64
CA GLY A 48 -8.41 14.68 -9.17
C GLY A 48 -7.70 13.52 -8.47
N TRP A 49 -6.44 13.70 -8.03
CA TRP A 49 -5.80 12.72 -7.16
C TRP A 49 -6.40 12.79 -5.75
N LYS A 50 -6.62 11.62 -5.18
CA LYS A 50 -7.05 11.37 -3.81
C LYS A 50 -6.00 10.52 -3.10
N ILE A 51 -5.93 10.65 -1.77
CA ILE A 51 -5.06 9.83 -0.91
C ILE A 51 -5.94 8.97 -0.02
N TYR A 52 -5.62 7.70 0.05
CA TYR A 52 -6.17 6.79 1.03
C TYR A 52 -5.03 6.19 1.85
N CYS A 53 -5.14 6.26 3.18
CA CYS A 53 -4.15 5.72 4.10
C CYS A 53 -4.74 4.51 4.81
N HIS A 54 -4.20 3.34 4.55
CA HIS A 54 -4.60 2.10 5.20
C HIS A 54 -3.58 1.67 6.24
N ARG A 55 -4.03 1.04 7.33
CA ARG A 55 -3.16 0.50 8.37
C ARG A 55 -3.34 -0.99 8.43
N ALA A 56 -2.26 -1.70 8.16
CA ALA A 56 -2.23 -3.14 8.10
C ALA A 56 -1.25 -3.74 9.10
N TYR A 57 -1.51 -5.01 9.43
CA TYR A 57 -0.56 -5.85 10.14
C TYR A 57 0.43 -6.42 9.13
N GLY A 58 1.72 -6.29 9.42
CA GLY A 58 2.77 -6.88 8.59
C GLY A 58 3.98 -7.26 9.41
N LYS A 59 4.80 -8.15 8.87
CA LYS A 59 6.04 -8.62 9.50
C LYS A 59 7.23 -8.09 8.74
N PHE A 60 8.16 -7.50 9.46
CA PHE A 60 9.43 -7.07 8.89
C PHE A 60 10.48 -8.14 9.19
N ARG A 61 11.41 -8.35 8.27
CA ARG A 61 12.59 -9.19 8.49
C ARG A 61 13.81 -8.38 8.11
N CYS A 62 14.77 -8.25 9.02
CA CYS A 62 16.03 -7.58 8.73
C CYS A 62 16.99 -8.50 7.99
N GLY A 63 17.43 -8.09 6.81
CA GLY A 63 18.45 -8.80 6.04
C GLY A 63 19.85 -8.82 6.72
N ASN A 64 20.13 -7.87 7.62
CA ASN A 64 21.44 -7.75 8.26
C ASN A 64 21.58 -8.56 9.56
N CYS A 65 20.55 -8.57 10.41
CA CYS A 65 20.57 -9.30 11.68
C CYS A 65 19.64 -10.52 11.73
N SER A 66 18.95 -10.82 10.62
CA SER A 66 17.98 -11.91 10.48
C SER A 66 16.84 -11.90 11.50
N LYS A 67 16.66 -10.80 12.25
CA LYS A 67 15.54 -10.64 13.18
C LYS A 67 14.28 -10.32 12.40
N ASP A 68 13.21 -11.04 12.69
CA ASP A 68 11.87 -10.64 12.33
C ASP A 68 11.18 -9.89 13.47
N TRP A 69 10.30 -8.95 13.13
CA TRP A 69 9.39 -8.34 14.09
C TRP A 69 8.03 -8.07 13.45
N PRO A 70 6.93 -8.42 14.14
CA PRO A 70 5.61 -8.03 13.71
C PRO A 70 5.37 -6.55 13.99
N SER A 71 4.56 -5.93 13.14
CA SER A 71 4.10 -4.56 13.30
C SER A 71 2.62 -4.47 12.94
N ALA A 72 1.83 -4.07 13.93
CA ALA A 72 0.41 -3.76 13.76
C ALA A 72 0.13 -2.40 13.09
N ARG A 73 1.19 -1.63 12.80
CA ARG A 73 1.07 -0.23 12.36
C ARG A 73 1.76 0.00 11.02
N VAL A 74 1.73 -0.98 10.13
CA VAL A 74 2.24 -0.76 8.77
C VAL A 74 1.28 0.15 8.05
N THR A 75 1.74 1.35 7.74
CA THR A 75 0.93 2.30 6.97
C THR A 75 1.16 2.02 5.49
N LEU A 76 0.08 1.99 4.74
CA LEU A 76 0.06 1.86 3.29
C LEU A 76 -0.64 3.08 2.74
N LEU A 77 0.07 3.81 1.89
CA LEU A 77 -0.45 4.98 1.22
C LEU A 77 -0.91 4.57 -0.17
N PHE A 78 -2.13 4.96 -0.54
CA PHE A 78 -2.68 4.75 -1.86
C PHE A 78 -3.02 6.11 -2.46
N HIS A 79 -2.27 6.54 -3.47
CA HIS A 79 -2.68 7.67 -4.30
C HIS A 79 -3.49 7.13 -5.44
N TYR A 80 -4.75 7.54 -5.53
CA TYR A 80 -5.61 7.08 -6.60
C TYR A 80 -6.26 8.25 -7.31
N ARG A 81 -6.51 8.08 -8.59
CA ARG A 81 -7.30 9.00 -9.39
C ARG A 81 -8.16 8.21 -10.35
N LEU A 82 -9.38 8.66 -10.55
CA LEU A 82 -10.24 8.18 -11.61
C LEU A 82 -10.37 9.26 -12.67
N ARG A 83 -10.12 8.90 -13.93
CA ARG A 83 -10.45 9.76 -15.07
C ARG A 83 -11.75 9.26 -15.68
N SER A 84 -12.87 9.83 -15.22
CA SER A 84 -14.22 9.45 -15.67
C SER A 84 -14.39 9.54 -17.19
N GLU A 85 -13.72 10.50 -17.85
CA GLU A 85 -13.76 10.65 -19.32
C GLU A 85 -13.15 9.47 -20.09
N ALA A 86 -12.24 8.72 -19.47
CA ALA A 86 -11.50 7.65 -20.11
C ALA A 86 -11.75 6.27 -19.49
N ALA A 87 -12.67 6.19 -18.51
CA ALA A 87 -12.90 5.02 -17.66
C ALA A 87 -11.59 4.35 -17.19
N ARG A 88 -10.60 5.19 -16.82
CA ARG A 88 -9.24 4.75 -16.50
C ARG A 88 -8.83 5.29 -15.15
N GLY A 89 -8.73 4.36 -14.21
CA GLY A 89 -8.20 4.59 -12.89
C GLY A 89 -6.69 4.40 -12.83
N THR A 90 -6.01 5.19 -12.02
CA THR A 90 -4.60 4.95 -11.67
C THR A 90 -4.49 4.94 -10.17
N VAL A 91 -3.91 3.89 -9.62
CA VAL A 91 -3.58 3.80 -8.21
C VAL A 91 -2.09 3.55 -8.05
N ILE A 92 -1.47 4.29 -7.14
CA ILE A 92 -0.08 4.20 -6.79
C ILE A 92 -0.01 3.89 -5.30
N MET A 93 0.45 2.70 -4.97
CA MET A 93 0.63 2.26 -3.59
C MET A 93 2.07 2.50 -3.11
N ARG A 94 2.22 2.94 -1.87
CA ARG A 94 3.49 3.04 -1.15
C ARG A 94 3.37 2.43 0.25
N PRO A 95 4.07 1.31 0.52
CA PRO A 95 4.23 0.84 1.88
C PRO A 95 5.26 1.67 2.65
N PHE A 96 4.97 1.97 3.91
CA PHE A 96 5.95 2.59 4.80
C PHE A 96 6.94 1.54 5.31
N ARG A 97 8.23 1.83 5.13
CA ARG A 97 9.32 1.00 5.63
C ARG A 97 9.53 1.28 7.11
N GLN A 98 9.95 0.25 7.86
CA GLN A 98 10.33 0.41 9.26
C GLN A 98 11.79 0.09 9.47
N ALA A 99 12.43 0.89 10.32
CA ALA A 99 13.79 0.65 10.73
C ALA A 99 13.87 -0.53 11.70
N CYS A 100 14.87 -1.38 11.53
CA CYS A 100 15.17 -2.41 12.52
C CYS A 100 15.62 -1.76 13.83
N ARG A 101 14.99 -2.12 14.96
CA ARG A 101 15.42 -1.61 16.29
C ARG A 101 16.84 -2.04 16.68
N GLY A 102 17.31 -3.16 16.13
CA GLY A 102 18.63 -3.72 16.42
C GLY A 102 19.73 -3.27 15.46
N CYS A 103 19.39 -2.65 14.33
CA CYS A 103 20.36 -2.18 13.34
C CYS A 103 20.11 -0.71 13.06
N SER A 104 21.11 0.13 13.31
CA SER A 104 21.02 1.55 13.03
C SER A 104 20.94 1.81 11.52
N GLY A 105 19.75 2.07 11.00
CA GLY A 105 19.56 2.72 9.70
C GLY A 105 19.04 1.87 8.53
N ASN A 106 18.76 0.57 8.71
CA ASN A 106 18.17 -0.22 7.62
C ASN A 106 16.64 -0.18 7.64
N PHE A 107 16.07 0.41 6.59
CA PHE A 107 14.63 0.49 6.35
C PHE A 107 14.15 -0.73 5.56
N GLU A 108 13.61 -1.71 6.28
CA GLU A 108 13.10 -2.94 5.69
C GLU A 108 11.67 -2.74 5.19
N LEU A 109 11.33 -3.44 4.11
CA LEU A 109 9.97 -3.50 3.61
C LEU A 109 9.11 -4.42 4.49
N PRO A 110 7.82 -4.11 4.65
CA PRO A 110 6.90 -5.01 5.29
C PRO A 110 6.65 -6.23 4.40
N GLY A 111 6.83 -7.41 4.97
CA GLY A 111 6.29 -8.65 4.45
C GLY A 111 4.84 -8.80 4.90
N PHE A 112 3.95 -9.15 3.98
CA PHE A 112 2.56 -9.46 4.29
C PHE A 112 2.28 -10.90 3.89
N SER A 113 1.58 -11.62 4.76
CA SER A 113 0.91 -12.87 4.38
C SER A 113 -0.49 -12.57 3.85
N THR A 114 -1.04 -13.43 2.98
CA THR A 114 -2.40 -13.29 2.44
C THR A 114 -3.43 -13.07 3.54
N GLU A 115 -3.35 -13.86 4.61
CA GLU A 115 -4.24 -13.75 5.77
C GLU A 115 -4.18 -12.38 6.46
N GLU A 116 -3.01 -11.74 6.52
CA GLU A 116 -2.88 -10.40 7.13
C GLU A 116 -3.50 -9.31 6.25
N VAL A 117 -3.39 -9.43 4.93
CA VAL A 117 -3.99 -8.49 3.99
C VAL A 117 -5.52 -8.62 4.03
N GLU A 118 -6.05 -9.84 3.93
CA GLU A 118 -7.49 -10.10 3.98
C GLU A 118 -8.12 -9.64 5.31
N ARG A 119 -7.48 -9.93 6.45
CA ARG A 119 -7.94 -9.45 7.76
C ARG A 119 -7.98 -7.93 7.86
N SER A 120 -7.15 -7.23 7.10
CA SER A 120 -7.14 -5.77 7.11
C SER A 120 -8.33 -5.18 6.34
N CYS A 121 -8.93 -5.92 5.41
CA CYS A 121 -10.17 -5.56 4.71
C CYS A 121 -11.41 -5.74 5.61
N SER A 122 -11.40 -6.73 6.52
CA SER A 122 -12.57 -7.12 7.32
C SER A 122 -12.84 -6.29 8.60
N SER A 123 -12.16 -5.16 8.80
CA SER A 123 -12.15 -4.41 10.08
C SER A 123 -12.96 -3.11 10.05
#